data_AF-A0A1G3HYI7-F1
#
_entry.id   AF-A0A1G3HYI7-F1
#
_cell.length_a   1.000
_cell.length_b   1.000
_cell.length_c   1.000
_cell.angle_alpha   90.00
_cell.angle_beta   90.00
_cell.angle_gamma   90.00
#
_symmetry.space_group_name_H-M   'P 1'
#
loop_
_entity.id
_entity.type
_entity.pdbx_description
1 polymer ?
#
loop_
_entity_poly.entity_id
_entity_poly.type
_entity_poly.pdbx_seq_one_letter_code
_entity_poly.pdbx_strand_id
1 'polypeptide(L)' 'MLEAAGIRTLAQLKKLGSVVAYAKVKRCSGSASLNLLWALEGALTGLPWQVVAREHRTSLLLALEQHEQGADRRPAP' A
#
# COMPACT_ATOMS: atom_id res chain seq x y z
N MET A 1 1.74 1.60 -13.32
CA MET A 1 0.87 1.37 -12.14
C MET A 1 1.20 2.31 -10.98
N LEU A 2 2.41 2.28 -10.40
CA LEU A 2 2.82 3.24 -9.34
C LEU A 2 2.86 4.70 -9.82
N GLU A 3 3.41 4.94 -11.00
CA GLU A 3 3.45 6.29 -11.60
C GLU A 3 2.05 6.83 -11.89
N ALA A 4 1.12 5.95 -12.33
CA ALA A 4 -0.29 6.31 -12.54
C ALA A 4 -1.00 6.66 -11.23
N ALA A 5 -0.56 6.09 -10.10
CA ALA A 5 -0.99 6.46 -8.76
C ALA A 5 -0.25 7.69 -8.19
N GLY A 6 0.56 8.38 -9.01
CA GLY A 6 1.32 9.57 -8.64
C GLY A 6 2.58 9.29 -7.82
N ILE A 7 3.03 8.04 -7.73
CA ILE A 7 4.22 7.64 -6.96
C ILE A 7 5.36 7.43 -7.95
N ARG A 8 6.25 8.41 -8.04
CA ARG A 8 7.36 8.45 -9.00
C ARG A 8 8.73 8.29 -8.36
N THR A 9 8.83 8.46 -7.04
CA THR A 9 10.10 8.42 -6.31
C THR A 9 10.01 7.58 -5.06
N LEU A 10 11.15 7.01 -4.66
CA LEU A 10 11.27 6.28 -3.39
C LEU A 10 10.97 7.21 -2.19
N ALA A 11 11.32 8.49 -2.27
CA ALA A 11 11.00 9.46 -1.21
C ALA A 11 9.48 9.65 -1.04
N GLN A 12 8.72 9.71 -2.14
CA GLN A 12 7.26 9.73 -2.08
C GLN A 12 6.70 8.43 -1.49
N LEU A 13 7.24 7.28 -1.89
CA LEU A 13 6.83 6.00 -1.33
C LEU A 13 7.09 5.93 0.19
N LYS A 14 8.27 6.37 0.64
CA LYS A 14 8.63 6.45 2.07
C LYS A 14 7.71 7.36 2.85
N LYS A 15 7.36 8.52 2.29
CA LYS A 15 6.44 9.48 2.92
C LYS A 15 5.01 8.94 3.04
N LEU A 16 4.56 8.16 2.05
CA LEU A 16 3.21 7.59 2.03
C LEU A 16 3.10 6.31 2.87
N GLY A 17 4.14 5.48 2.89
CA GLY A 17 4.08 4.12 3.38
C GLY A 17 3.47 3.15 2.36
N SER A 18 3.71 1.86 2.58
CA SER A 18 3.28 0.76 1.70
C SER A 18 1.76 0.66 1.57
N VAL A 19 1.04 0.78 2.69
CA VAL A 19 -0.42 0.65 2.77
C VAL A 19 -1.13 1.72 1.94
N VAL A 20 -0.78 3.00 2.14
CA VAL A 20 -1.40 4.12 1.40
C VAL A 20 -1.02 4.06 -0.08
N ALA A 21 0.23 3.71 -0.39
CA ALA A 21 0.69 3.55 -1.77
C ALA A 21 -0.08 2.44 -2.50
N TYR A 22 -0.25 1.29 -1.86
CA TYR A 22 -1.04 0.18 -2.37
C TYR A 22 -2.51 0.58 -2.60
N ALA A 23 -3.16 1.23 -1.62
CA ALA A 23 -4.55 1.65 -1.75
C ALA A 23 -4.77 2.62 -2.92
N LYS A 24 -3.85 3.58 -3.13
CA LYS A 24 -3.90 4.48 -4.30
C LYS A 24 -3.81 3.71 -5.60
N VAL A 25 -2.87 2.77 -5.68
CA VAL A 25 -2.70 1.93 -6.88
C VAL A 25 -3.92 1.06 -7.13
N LYS A 26 -4.48 0.42 -6.10
CA LYS A 26 -5.70 -0.40 -6.18
C LYS A 26 -6.87 0.41 -6.73
N ARG A 27 -7.04 1.67 -6.31
CA ARG A 27 -8.08 2.58 -6.83
C ARG A 27 -7.85 2.99 -8.29
N CYS A 28 -6.61 3.21 -8.69
CA CYS A 28 -6.29 3.62 -10.07
C CYS A 28 -6.38 2.48 -11.08
N SER A 29 -6.03 1.25 -10.70
CA SER A 29 -5.87 0.15 -11.65
C SER A 29 -6.84 -1.02 -11.45
N GLY A 30 -7.56 -1.08 -10.31
CA GLY A 30 -8.57 -2.11 -10.02
C GLY A 30 -8.05 -3.54 -9.82
N SER A 31 -6.89 -3.88 -10.37
CA SER A 31 -6.29 -5.22 -10.41
C SER A 31 -5.04 -5.38 -9.53
N ALA A 32 -4.76 -4.41 -8.64
CA ALA A 32 -3.61 -4.49 -7.75
C ALA A 32 -3.77 -5.67 -6.77
N SER A 33 -2.84 -6.62 -6.82
CA SER A 33 -2.84 -7.79 -5.93
C SER A 33 -2.06 -7.52 -4.65
N LEU A 34 -2.32 -8.29 -3.59
CA LEU A 34 -1.60 -8.17 -2.32
C LEU A 34 -0.08 -8.36 -2.45
N ASN A 35 0.40 -9.03 -3.50
CA ASN A 35 1.84 -9.12 -3.78
C ASN A 35 2.47 -7.74 -3.97
N LEU A 36 1.74 -6.77 -4.50
CA LEU A 36 2.20 -5.39 -4.56
C LEU A 36 2.39 -4.81 -3.15
N LEU A 37 1.46 -5.04 -2.24
CA LEU A 37 1.57 -4.55 -0.85
C LEU A 37 2.84 -5.11 -0.19
N TRP A 38 3.11 -6.41 -0.37
CA TRP A 38 4.32 -7.05 0.16
C TRP A 38 5.60 -6.48 -0.47
N ALA A 39 5.60 -6.26 -1.78
CA ALA A 39 6.74 -5.71 -2.50
C ALA A 39 7.03 -4.26 -2.07
N LEU A 40 6.00 -3.45 -1.84
CA LEU A 40 6.15 -2.07 -1.38
C LEU A 40 6.72 -2.00 0.03
N GLU A 41 6.21 -2.81 0.95
CA GLU A 41 6.75 -2.87 2.31
C GLU A 41 8.18 -3.43 2.33
N GLY A 42 8.47 -4.46 1.53
CA GLY A 42 9.83 -4.99 1.38
C GLY A 42 10.81 -3.95 0.85
N ALA A 43 10.39 -3.16 -0.15
CA ALA A 43 11.19 -2.05 -0.68
C ALA A 43 11.44 -0.92 0.34
N LEU A 44 10.52 -0.73 1.30
CA LEU A 44 10.66 0.28 2.36
C LEU A 44 11.52 -0.19 3.53
N THR A 45 11.40 -1.46 3.90
CA THR A 45 12.05 -2.07 5.07
C THR A 45 13.38 -2.74 4.74
N GLY A 46 13.67 -2.97 3.46
CA GLY A 46 14.82 -3.76 3.03
C GLY A 46 14.64 -5.28 3.22
N LEU A 47 13.41 -5.74 3.50
CA LEU A 47 13.10 -7.16 3.68
C LEU A 47 12.67 -7.81 2.37
N PRO A 48 13.01 -9.09 2.14
CA PRO A 48 12.42 -9.86 1.04
C PRO A 48 10.89 -9.89 1.18
N TRP A 49 10.17 -9.71 0.08
CA TRP A 49 8.70 -9.65 0.09
C TRP A 49 8.04 -10.92 0.70
N GLN A 50 8.72 -12.07 0.61
CA GLN A 50 8.26 -13.32 1.23
C GLN A 50 8.29 -13.27 2.76
N VAL A 51 9.29 -12.60 3.33
CA VAL A 51 9.41 -12.38 4.78
C VAL A 51 8.29 -11.46 5.24
N VAL A 52 8.06 -10.36 4.53
CA VAL A 52 6.94 -9.44 4.77
C VAL A 52 5.60 -10.17 4.72
N ALA A 53 5.37 -10.97 3.68
CA ALA A 53 4.12 -11.72 3.50
C ALA A 53 3.89 -12.80 4.57
N ARG A 54 4.95 -13.25 5.25
CA ARG A 54 4.87 -14.23 6.32
C ARG A 54 4.70 -13.57 7.69
N GLU A 55 5.47 -12.52 7.95
CA GLU A 55 5.63 -11.96 9.30
C GLU A 55 4.77 -10.71 9.52
N HIS A 56 4.59 -9.88 8.49
CA HIS A 56 3.91 -8.59 8.61
C HIS A 56 2.48 -8.59 8.02
N ARG A 57 2.07 -9.69 7.39
CA ARG A 57 0.80 -9.82 6.65
C ARG A 57 -0.41 -9.31 7.44
N THR A 58 -0.63 -9.83 8.65
CA THR A 58 -1.82 -9.50 9.43
C THR A 58 -1.86 -8.02 9.77
N SER A 59 -0.72 -7.45 10.20
CA SER A 59 -0.60 -6.03 10.53
C SER A 59 -0.88 -5.14 9.31
N LEU A 60 -0.31 -5.48 8.16
CA LEU A 60 -0.50 -4.73 6.91
C LEU A 60 -1.94 -4.81 6.38
N LEU A 61 -2.59 -5.98 6.49
CA LEU A 61 -3.99 -6.13 6.10
C LEU A 61 -4.94 -5.34 7.02
N LEU A 62 -4.69 -5.35 8.32
CA LEU A 62 -5.45 -4.55 9.28
C LEU A 62 -5.28 -3.05 9.01
N ALA A 63 -4.04 -2.59 8.81
CA ALA A 63 -3.77 -1.19 8.47
C ALA A 63 -4.43 -0.78 7.15
N LEU A 64 -4.45 -1.68 6.16
CA LEU A 64 -5.14 -1.45 4.90
C LEU A 64 -6.66 -1.32 5.09
N GLU A 65 -7.28 -2.23 5.83
CA GLU A 65 -8.71 -2.18 6.11
C GLU A 65 -9.08 -0.88 6.85
N GLN A 66 -8.32 -0.51 7.88
CA GLN A 66 -8.51 0.75 8.61
C GLN A 66 -8.38 1.98 7.70
N HIS A 67 -7.40 1.96 6.79
CA HIS A 67 -7.23 3.04 5.80
C HIS A 67 -8.41 3.12 4.81
N GLU A 68 -8.92 1.97 4.35
CA GLU A 68 -10.06 1.91 3.44
C GLU A 68 -11.36 2.38 4.14
N GLN A 69 -11.61 1.96 5.38
CA GLN A 69 -12.76 2.40 6.18
C GLN A 69 -12.72 3.91 6.48
N GLY A 70 -11.54 4.46 6.82
CA GLY A 70 -11.37 5.89 7.06
C GLY A 70 -11.50 6.74 5.79
N ALA A 71 -11.21 6.16 4.62
CA ALA A 71 -11.41 6.83 3.34
C ALA A 71 -12.88 6.83 2.90
N ASP A 72 -13.63 5.79 3.23
CA ASP A 72 -15.06 5.65 2.93
C ASP A 72 -15.93 6.57 3.82
N ARG A 73 -15.49 6.81 5.06
CA ARG A 73 -16.17 7.70 6.02
C ARG A 73 -16.05 9.20 5.75
N ARG A 74 -15.42 9.64 4.66
CA ARG A 74 -15.30 11.08 4.36
C ARG A 74 -16.67 11.60 3.90
N PRO A 75 -17.33 12.52 4.63
CA PRO A 75 -18.60 13.08 4.16
C PRO A 75 -18.37 13.81 2.83
N ALA A 76 -19.24 13.56 1.85
CA ALA A 76 -19.29 14.35 0.63
C ALA A 76 -19.57 15.82 0.98
N PRO A 77 -18.96 16.79 0.27
CA PRO A 77 -19.22 18.21 0.48
C PRO A 77 -20.67 18.61 0.20
#